data_AF-A0A200R9Y9-F1
#
_entry.id   AF-A0A200R9Y9-F1
#
_cell.length_a   1.000
_cell.length_b   1.000
_cell.length_c   1.000
_cell.angle_alpha   90.00
_cell.angle_beta   90.00
_cell.angle_gamma   90.00
#
_symmetry.space_group_name_H-M   'P 1'
#
loop_
_entity.id
_entity.type
_entity.pdbx_description
1 polymer ?
#
loop_
_entity_poly.entity_id
_entity_poly.type
_entity_poly.pdbx_seq_one_letter_code
_entity_poly.pdbx_strand_id
1 'polypeptide(L)'
;MMSSLSSLHLPPLPKSNQSRRNVDKSSLPTEIPTTTTTDLLHNFNTSFELKQVHSHIIKTNQSYSILPLTRVASVCALSSSFDYARRIFERVEQAEILIWNSCLRSFAEGDSPINAIRLFYRLRQSNLHPDTFTCSFVLKACSLLLDLDNGKIVHGLVQKLGFQSDLFLQNTIVHMYARSGAINDARRLFEKMPQRDVVTWNIMITQLTKLGEIEKAHDLFDQMPERSVRSWTAMIAGYVQCGKPKEAIHLFAQMEEAGERPNEVTVVAVLAACADLGALDLGRRIHEYSDACGFRKNVRVCNTLIDMYIKCGCLEIAQRVFDEMEERTVVSWSAMIGGLAMHGQGEEALKLFSKMTQIGIRPNGVTFIGLLHACSHMGLITEGREFFNSMTRDYGIVAQVEHYGCMVDLLSRSGFLQEAYEFINNMPIKSNGVVWGALLGGCRVHKNIELAEEAIKHLLVLDPLNDGYYVVLSNIYAEAGRWEDAAKVRKLMRDQGVKKTPGWSSVTVDGEVHEFVAGDGTHPQVEEIYQKWDELLEQMKLRGYIPDTKVVLLDMDEDKKEQVLYRHSEKLAVVFGLMKTPPRTAIRIMKNLRVCEDCHSALKLISEIVDREIVVRDRNRFHCFKDGCCSCRDYW
;
A
#
# COMPACT_ATOMS: atom_id res chain seq x y z
N MET A 1 31.75 -36.15 10.78
CA MET A 1 31.35 -35.01 11.63
C MET A 1 30.02 -34.51 11.12
N MET A 2 29.08 -34.33 12.04
CA MET A 2 27.64 -34.55 11.86
C MET A 2 27.00 -33.91 10.63
N SER A 3 26.36 -34.78 9.85
CA SER A 3 25.33 -34.50 8.87
C SER A 3 23.94 -34.75 9.48
N SER A 4 22.96 -34.01 8.95
CA SER A 4 21.57 -34.41 8.68
C SER A 4 20.61 -34.73 9.84
N LEU A 5 19.42 -34.10 9.76
CA LEU A 5 18.06 -34.68 9.75
C LEU A 5 17.09 -33.65 10.39
N SER A 6 16.27 -32.93 9.61
CA SER A 6 14.96 -33.38 9.10
C SER A 6 14.01 -33.73 10.27
N SER A 7 13.07 -32.88 10.63
CA SER A 7 11.76 -32.66 9.97
C SER A 7 10.63 -33.42 10.67
N LEU A 8 9.53 -32.69 10.83
CA LEU A 8 8.14 -33.16 10.77
C LEU A 8 7.43 -33.66 12.04
N HIS A 9 6.26 -33.05 12.19
CA HIS A 9 4.98 -33.67 12.56
C HIS A 9 4.63 -33.83 14.04
N LEU A 10 3.92 -32.80 14.54
CA LEU A 10 2.64 -33.03 15.22
C LEU A 10 1.58 -33.40 14.17
N PRO A 11 0.82 -34.48 14.38
CA PRO A 11 -0.55 -34.31 14.91
C PRO A 11 -0.97 -35.50 15.82
N PRO A 12 -2.24 -35.64 16.25
CA PRO A 12 -3.23 -34.65 16.66
C PRO A 12 -3.69 -34.88 18.12
N LEU A 13 -4.39 -33.90 18.70
CA LEU A 13 -5.21 -34.09 19.91
C LEU A 13 -6.43 -34.99 19.61
N PRO A 14 -6.73 -36.00 20.44
CA PRO A 14 -8.07 -36.52 20.57
C PRO A 14 -8.68 -36.15 21.94
N LYS A 15 -9.75 -35.37 21.84
CA LYS A 15 -11.07 -35.55 22.47
C LYS A 15 -11.13 -35.94 23.96
N SER A 16 -11.75 -35.03 24.70
CA SER A 16 -12.52 -35.30 25.91
C SER A 16 -13.41 -36.55 25.79
N ASN A 17 -13.26 -37.49 26.71
CA ASN A 17 -14.39 -38.24 27.24
C ASN A 17 -14.10 -38.84 28.62
N GLN A 18 -15.17 -38.87 29.40
CA GLN A 18 -15.31 -39.32 30.77
C GLN A 18 -14.81 -40.76 30.99
N SER A 19 -14.23 -41.06 32.16
CA SER A 19 -14.84 -41.99 33.14
C SER A 19 -13.89 -42.43 34.27
N ARG A 20 -14.48 -42.46 35.48
CA ARG A 20 -14.36 -43.45 36.56
C ARG A 20 -12.98 -43.79 37.18
N ARG A 21 -12.90 -43.44 38.47
CA ARG A 21 -12.46 -44.25 39.62
C ARG A 21 -11.54 -45.46 39.33
N ASN A 22 -10.35 -45.46 39.96
CA ASN A 22 -10.07 -46.44 41.01
C ASN A 22 -8.89 -46.03 41.90
N VAL A 23 -9.02 -46.46 43.15
CA VAL A 23 -8.16 -46.28 44.31
C VAL A 23 -7.07 -47.36 44.31
N ASP A 24 -5.84 -47.02 44.67
CA ASP A 24 -4.97 -47.76 45.61
C ASP A 24 -3.62 -47.01 45.74
N LYS A 25 -3.35 -46.38 46.88
CA LYS A 25 -2.67 -46.88 48.10
C LYS A 25 -1.14 -46.74 48.06
N SER A 26 -0.69 -45.86 48.95
CA SER A 26 0.57 -45.89 49.71
C SER A 26 1.90 -45.89 48.96
N SER A 27 2.49 -44.71 48.84
CA SER A 27 3.92 -44.48 49.11
C SER A 27 4.16 -43.00 49.42
N LEU A 28 5.03 -42.73 50.40
CA LEU A 28 5.33 -41.40 50.94
C LEU A 28 5.86 -40.43 49.85
N PRO A 29 5.51 -39.13 49.87
CA PRO A 29 6.24 -38.14 49.09
C PRO A 29 7.40 -37.58 49.91
N THR A 30 8.58 -38.15 49.68
CA THR A 30 9.85 -37.43 49.80
C THR A 30 10.03 -36.60 48.54
N GLU A 31 10.47 -35.34 48.71
CA GLU A 31 10.92 -34.40 47.68
C GLU A 31 9.83 -33.71 46.83
N ILE A 32 9.61 -32.42 47.16
CA ILE A 32 8.87 -31.46 46.34
C ILE A 32 9.75 -31.10 45.12
N PRO A 33 9.23 -31.16 43.88
CA PRO A 33 10.00 -30.78 42.69
C PRO A 33 10.32 -29.28 42.72
N THR A 34 11.60 -28.91 42.62
CA THR A 34 12.09 -27.53 42.60
C THR A 34 11.82 -26.79 41.28
N THR A 35 11.23 -27.44 40.29
CA THR A 35 10.99 -26.89 38.93
C THR A 35 9.65 -26.15 38.78
N THR A 36 8.62 -26.47 39.58
CA THR A 36 7.33 -25.77 39.55
C THR A 36 7.38 -24.41 40.25
N THR A 37 8.25 -24.25 41.25
CA THR A 37 8.43 -23.01 42.02
C THR A 37 9.05 -21.88 41.20
N THR A 38 9.99 -22.19 40.29
CA THR A 38 10.61 -21.19 39.40
C THR A 38 9.64 -20.63 38.36
N ASP A 39 8.70 -21.44 37.87
CA ASP A 39 7.71 -20.99 36.89
C ASP A 39 6.66 -20.07 37.55
N LEU A 40 6.20 -20.44 38.75
CA LEU A 40 5.31 -19.61 39.58
C LEU A 40 5.93 -18.28 40.04
N LEU A 41 7.25 -18.23 40.25
CA LEU A 41 7.97 -16.99 40.62
C LEU A 41 7.92 -15.94 39.50
N HIS A 42 7.83 -16.37 38.24
CA HIS A 42 7.84 -15.49 37.07
C HIS A 42 6.50 -15.38 36.33
N ASN A 43 5.54 -16.27 36.59
CA ASN A 43 4.24 -16.34 35.91
C ASN A 43 3.03 -16.29 36.86
N PHE A 44 2.79 -15.15 37.53
CA PHE A 44 1.58 -14.89 38.30
C PHE A 44 0.72 -13.77 37.69
N ASN A 45 -0.60 -13.90 37.80
CA ASN A 45 -1.60 -13.01 37.20
C ASN A 45 -2.69 -12.53 38.19
N THR A 46 -2.76 -13.09 39.40
CA THR A 46 -3.77 -12.70 40.41
C THR A 46 -3.17 -12.20 41.73
N SER A 47 -3.90 -11.37 42.46
CA SER A 47 -3.48 -10.87 43.79
C SER A 47 -3.24 -12.02 44.78
N PHE A 48 -3.97 -13.12 44.63
CA PHE A 48 -3.81 -14.33 45.43
C PHE A 48 -2.47 -15.03 45.11
N GLU A 49 -2.15 -15.26 43.85
CA GLU A 49 -0.88 -15.86 43.42
C GLU A 49 0.32 -15.00 43.83
N LEU A 50 0.24 -13.67 43.65
CA LEU A 50 1.29 -12.75 44.10
C LEU A 50 1.53 -12.87 45.61
N LYS A 51 0.47 -13.01 46.42
CA LYS A 51 0.60 -13.23 47.87
C LYS A 51 1.24 -14.57 48.20
N GLN A 52 0.93 -15.62 47.45
CA GLN A 52 1.57 -16.93 47.62
C GLN A 52 3.07 -16.86 47.30
N VAL A 53 3.44 -16.24 46.18
CA VAL A 53 4.83 -16.05 45.76
C VAL A 53 5.60 -15.17 46.76
N HIS A 54 5.04 -14.05 47.19
CA HIS A 54 5.66 -13.19 48.21
C HIS A 54 5.84 -13.94 49.55
N SER A 55 4.85 -14.75 49.97
CA SER A 55 4.98 -15.57 51.17
C SER A 55 6.10 -16.61 51.06
N HIS A 56 6.33 -17.15 49.86
CA HIS A 56 7.42 -18.08 49.59
C HIS A 56 8.78 -17.38 49.71
N ILE A 57 8.95 -16.20 49.09
CA ILE A 57 10.17 -15.39 49.16
C ILE A 57 10.55 -15.06 50.60
N ILE A 58 9.56 -14.71 51.44
CA ILE A 58 9.80 -14.46 52.88
C ILE A 58 10.28 -15.73 53.58
N LYS A 59 9.68 -16.90 53.30
CA LYS A 59 10.05 -18.18 53.93
C LYS A 59 11.41 -18.68 53.46
N THR A 60 11.82 -18.39 52.24
CA THR A 60 13.10 -18.83 51.64
C THR A 60 14.22 -17.81 51.81
N ASN A 61 13.95 -16.65 52.41
CA ASN A 61 14.90 -15.54 52.60
C ASN A 61 15.58 -15.09 51.29
N GLN A 62 14.84 -15.12 50.18
CA GLN A 62 15.31 -14.69 48.86
C GLN A 62 15.16 -13.18 48.66
N SER A 63 15.99 -12.59 47.81
CA SER A 63 15.90 -11.15 47.48
C SER A 63 14.62 -10.82 46.72
N TYR A 64 14.00 -9.68 47.03
CA TYR A 64 12.84 -9.13 46.33
C TYR A 64 13.12 -8.78 44.86
N SER A 65 14.39 -8.64 44.48
CA SER A 65 14.81 -8.40 43.09
C SER A 65 14.51 -9.57 42.14
N ILE A 66 14.15 -10.76 42.66
CA ILE A 66 13.78 -11.93 41.86
C ILE A 66 12.39 -11.82 41.22
N LEU A 67 11.53 -10.93 41.73
CA LEU A 67 10.17 -10.74 41.23
C LEU A 67 10.16 -9.93 39.92
N PRO A 68 9.37 -10.33 38.91
CA PRO A 68 9.09 -9.47 37.77
C PRO A 68 8.26 -8.26 38.21
N LEU A 69 8.92 -7.11 38.43
CA LEU A 69 8.28 -5.90 38.97
C LEU A 69 7.13 -5.39 38.09
N THR A 70 7.21 -5.61 36.78
CA THR A 70 6.12 -5.29 35.81
C THR A 70 4.87 -6.14 36.04
N ARG A 71 5.02 -7.40 36.47
CA ARG A 71 3.89 -8.27 36.83
C ARG A 71 3.37 -7.98 38.23
N VAL A 72 4.25 -7.62 39.18
CA VAL A 72 3.82 -7.12 40.49
C VAL A 72 2.98 -5.85 40.31
N ALA A 73 3.42 -4.94 39.44
CA ALA A 73 2.69 -3.73 39.08
C ALA A 73 1.36 -4.05 38.38
N SER A 74 1.31 -5.01 37.44
CA SER A 74 0.06 -5.34 36.73
C SER A 74 -0.98 -5.93 37.67
N VAL A 75 -0.60 -6.90 38.50
CA VAL A 75 -1.49 -7.60 39.42
C VAL A 75 -2.05 -6.65 40.49
N CYS A 76 -1.28 -5.68 40.93
CA CYS A 76 -1.72 -4.71 41.94
C CYS A 76 -2.35 -3.43 41.38
N ALA A 77 -2.00 -2.99 40.17
CA ALA A 77 -2.66 -1.85 39.52
C ALA A 77 -4.08 -2.19 39.05
N LEU A 78 -4.33 -3.46 38.72
CA LEU A 78 -5.60 -3.97 38.17
C LEU A 78 -6.52 -4.60 39.22
N SER A 79 -6.08 -4.75 40.47
CA SER A 79 -6.88 -5.29 41.58
C SER A 79 -6.99 -4.30 42.75
N SER A 80 -7.84 -4.57 43.74
CA SER A 80 -8.00 -3.75 44.96
C SER A 80 -6.76 -3.72 45.87
N SER A 81 -5.70 -4.47 45.56
CA SER A 81 -4.54 -4.70 46.42
C SER A 81 -3.39 -3.71 46.18
N PHE A 82 -3.71 -2.42 46.04
CA PHE A 82 -2.75 -1.36 45.74
C PHE A 82 -1.65 -1.24 46.82
N ASP A 83 -2.05 -1.17 48.10
CA ASP A 83 -1.13 -1.03 49.24
C ASP A 83 -0.16 -2.21 49.38
N TYR A 84 -0.54 -3.37 48.84
CA TYR A 84 0.28 -4.59 48.91
C TYR A 84 1.48 -4.53 47.95
N ALA A 85 1.30 -4.09 46.70
CA ALA A 85 2.44 -3.90 45.79
C ALA A 85 3.36 -2.79 46.25
N ARG A 86 2.82 -1.69 46.80
CA ARG A 86 3.63 -0.59 47.32
C ARG A 86 4.61 -1.09 48.38
N ARG A 87 4.15 -1.92 49.31
CA ARG A 87 5.01 -2.58 50.32
C ARG A 87 6.05 -3.53 49.73
N ILE A 88 5.81 -4.11 48.55
CA ILE A 88 6.81 -4.91 47.84
C ILE A 88 7.86 -3.99 47.20
N PHE A 89 7.44 -2.89 46.56
CA PHE A 89 8.35 -1.91 45.96
C PHE A 89 9.22 -1.20 47.00
N GLU A 90 8.69 -0.88 48.18
CA GLU A 90 9.44 -0.32 49.32
C GLU A 90 10.57 -1.26 49.81
N ARG A 91 10.49 -2.57 49.52
CA ARG A 91 11.48 -3.59 49.94
C ARG A 91 12.51 -3.92 48.87
N VAL A 92 12.39 -3.35 47.68
CA VAL A 92 13.39 -3.49 46.61
C VAL A 92 14.46 -2.42 46.81
N GLU A 93 15.73 -2.77 46.64
CA GLU A 93 16.88 -1.85 46.77
C GLU A 93 17.01 -0.86 45.59
N GLN A 94 15.90 -0.28 45.14
CA GLN A 94 15.84 0.74 44.08
C GLN A 94 14.90 1.88 44.50
N ALA A 95 15.18 3.09 44.01
CA ALA A 95 14.31 4.23 44.25
C ALA A 95 12.90 3.96 43.71
N GLU A 96 11.88 4.17 44.53
CA GLU A 96 10.50 3.77 44.24
C GLU A 96 10.03 4.30 42.87
N ILE A 97 10.25 5.58 42.57
CA ILE A 97 9.85 6.20 41.29
C ILE A 97 10.48 5.53 40.05
N LEU A 98 11.69 4.97 40.16
CA LEU A 98 12.34 4.27 39.04
C LEU A 98 11.65 2.95 38.72
N ILE A 99 11.18 2.22 39.75
CA ILE A 99 10.41 0.98 39.59
C ILE A 99 9.09 1.28 38.88
N TRP A 100 8.41 2.34 39.31
CA TRP A 100 7.16 2.79 38.69
C TRP A 100 7.37 3.23 37.24
N ASN A 101 8.42 4.00 36.95
CA ASN A 101 8.78 4.42 35.60
C ASN A 101 9.11 3.22 34.69
N SER A 102 9.81 2.20 35.21
CA SER A 102 10.06 0.95 34.48
C SER A 102 8.75 0.22 34.15
N CYS A 103 7.80 0.18 35.07
CA CYS A 103 6.49 -0.44 34.85
C CYS A 103 5.64 0.35 33.86
N LEU A 104 5.62 1.69 33.97
CA LEU A 104 4.92 2.58 33.04
C LEU A 104 5.46 2.44 31.63
N ARG A 105 6.80 2.43 31.45
CA ARG A 105 7.44 2.17 30.15
C ARG A 105 7.00 0.82 29.60
N SER A 106 7.12 -0.25 30.39
CA SER A 106 6.76 -1.60 29.96
C SER A 106 5.29 -1.72 29.55
N PHE A 107 4.36 -1.07 30.26
CA PHE A 107 2.96 -1.07 29.84
C PHE A 107 2.70 -0.19 28.62
N ALA A 108 3.36 0.97 28.52
CA ALA A 108 3.21 1.86 27.38
C ALA A 108 3.76 1.25 26.08
N GLU A 109 4.79 0.42 26.17
CA GLU A 109 5.43 -0.27 25.04
C GLU A 109 4.87 -1.70 24.81
N GLY A 110 4.06 -2.21 25.73
CA GLY A 110 3.48 -3.55 25.65
C GLY A 110 2.08 -3.60 25.02
N ASP A 111 1.46 -4.79 25.06
CA ASP A 111 0.18 -5.08 24.41
C ASP A 111 -1.03 -4.36 25.04
N SER A 112 -0.87 -3.71 26.19
CA SER A 112 -1.94 -3.03 26.91
C SER A 112 -1.53 -1.65 27.43
N PRO A 113 -1.39 -0.64 26.55
CA PRO A 113 -1.00 0.72 26.93
C PRO A 113 -1.96 1.38 27.95
N ILE A 114 -3.22 0.94 27.99
CA ILE A 114 -4.21 1.43 28.96
C ILE A 114 -3.79 1.17 30.42
N ASN A 115 -3.00 0.11 30.65
CA ASN A 115 -2.50 -0.21 31.98
C ASN A 115 -1.48 0.83 32.47
N ALA A 116 -0.73 1.47 31.56
CA ALA A 116 0.15 2.57 31.92
C ALA A 116 -0.65 3.77 32.46
N ILE A 117 -1.77 4.11 31.82
CA ILE A 117 -2.66 5.20 32.26
C ILE A 117 -3.28 4.86 33.63
N ARG A 118 -3.76 3.62 33.82
CA ARG A 118 -4.30 3.17 35.12
C ARG A 118 -3.25 3.21 36.23
N LEU A 119 -2.06 2.73 35.95
CA LEU A 119 -0.94 2.78 36.90
C LEU A 119 -0.59 4.22 37.24
N PHE A 120 -0.59 5.14 36.27
CA PHE A 120 -0.36 6.55 36.52
C PHE A 120 -1.40 7.19 37.45
N TYR A 121 -2.68 6.85 37.31
CA TYR A 121 -3.71 7.30 38.26
C TYR A 121 -3.44 6.82 39.69
N ARG A 122 -2.92 5.60 39.84
CA ARG A 122 -2.50 5.07 41.15
C ARG A 122 -1.26 5.78 41.69
N LEU A 123 -0.28 6.07 40.85
CA LEU A 123 0.91 6.85 41.23
C LEU A 123 0.49 8.22 41.78
N ARG A 124 -0.47 8.88 41.13
CA ARG A 124 -1.00 10.18 41.58
C ARG A 124 -1.78 10.14 42.90
N GLN A 125 -2.27 8.98 43.31
CA GLN A 125 -2.91 8.78 44.63
C GLN A 125 -1.88 8.51 45.74
N SER A 126 -0.62 8.27 45.37
CA SER A 126 0.48 8.07 46.31
C SER A 126 1.20 9.40 46.62
N ASN A 127 2.10 9.37 47.61
CA ASN A 127 2.95 10.52 47.95
C ASN A 127 4.13 10.71 46.97
N LEU A 128 4.20 9.94 45.87
CA LEU A 128 5.25 10.08 44.87
C LEU A 128 4.90 11.19 43.88
N HIS A 129 5.90 12.00 43.54
CA HIS A 129 5.77 13.05 42.53
C HIS A 129 6.17 12.52 41.14
N PRO A 130 5.30 12.66 40.12
CA PRO A 130 5.65 12.35 38.74
C PRO A 130 6.84 13.17 38.25
N ASP A 131 7.75 12.53 37.51
CA ASP A 131 8.85 13.20 36.82
C ASP A 131 8.60 13.29 35.30
N THR A 132 9.57 13.83 34.56
CA THR A 132 9.48 14.00 33.10
C THR A 132 9.34 12.65 32.38
N PHE A 133 10.00 11.59 32.88
CA PHE A 133 9.89 10.24 32.34
C PHE A 133 8.51 9.62 32.60
N THR A 134 7.96 9.77 33.81
CA THR A 134 6.60 9.36 34.16
C THR A 134 5.60 9.95 33.16
N CYS A 135 5.66 11.26 32.92
CA CYS A 135 4.77 11.94 31.99
C CYS A 135 4.97 11.47 30.55
N SER A 136 6.22 11.29 30.09
CA SER A 136 6.51 10.84 28.72
C SER A 136 5.95 9.45 28.42
N PHE A 137 6.11 8.48 29.33
CA PHE A 137 5.57 7.13 29.12
C PHE A 137 4.03 7.11 29.07
N VAL A 138 3.38 7.90 29.92
CA VAL A 138 1.92 7.98 29.91
C VAL A 138 1.41 8.68 28.65
N LEU A 139 2.06 9.76 28.20
CA LEU A 139 1.72 10.42 26.93
C LEU A 139 1.94 9.50 25.72
N LYS A 140 2.98 8.66 25.75
CA LYS A 140 3.21 7.62 24.75
C LYS A 140 2.03 6.64 24.70
N ALA A 141 1.57 6.16 25.86
CA ALA A 141 0.39 5.31 25.94
C ALA A 141 -0.88 6.01 25.41
N CYS A 142 -1.11 7.28 25.78
CA CYS A 142 -2.23 8.06 25.25
C CYS A 142 -2.16 8.20 23.72
N SER A 143 -0.97 8.41 23.16
CA SER A 143 -0.75 8.53 21.72
C SER A 143 -1.01 7.22 20.96
N LEU A 144 -0.72 6.06 21.58
CA LEU A 144 -1.03 4.75 21.01
C LEU A 144 -2.53 4.44 21.04
N LEU A 145 -3.21 4.88 22.10
CA LEU A 145 -4.66 4.70 22.29
C LEU A 145 -5.52 5.77 21.59
N LEU A 146 -4.89 6.80 21.02
CA LEU A 146 -5.55 8.00 20.51
C LEU A 146 -6.41 8.70 21.58
N ASP A 147 -6.02 8.58 22.85
CA ASP A 147 -6.74 9.09 24.01
C ASP A 147 -6.36 10.55 24.30
N LEU A 148 -7.09 11.46 23.66
CA LEU A 148 -6.85 12.90 23.77
C LEU A 148 -7.14 13.44 25.18
N ASP A 149 -8.10 12.86 25.90
CA ASP A 149 -8.54 13.37 27.20
C ASP A 149 -7.49 13.09 28.28
N ASN A 150 -7.01 11.86 28.37
CA ASN A 150 -5.89 11.54 29.26
C ASN A 150 -4.61 12.26 28.83
N GLY A 151 -4.39 12.43 27.52
CA GLY A 151 -3.31 13.25 26.99
C GLY A 151 -3.33 14.70 27.50
N LYS A 152 -4.49 15.36 27.47
CA LYS A 152 -4.70 16.73 28.00
C LYS A 152 -4.48 16.80 29.52
N ILE A 153 -4.91 15.80 30.27
CA ILE A 153 -4.69 15.73 31.73
C ILE A 153 -3.20 15.69 32.03
N VAL A 154 -2.44 14.84 31.34
CA VAL A 154 -1.00 14.73 31.55
C VAL A 154 -0.28 16.00 31.10
N HIS A 155 -0.64 16.59 29.96
CA HIS A 155 -0.09 17.88 29.54
C HIS A 155 -0.35 19.00 30.56
N GLY A 156 -1.55 19.09 31.10
CA GLY A 156 -1.87 20.04 32.17
C GLY A 156 -1.04 19.80 33.44
N LEU A 157 -0.72 18.54 33.76
CA LEU A 157 0.19 18.21 34.86
C LEU A 157 1.63 18.64 34.57
N VAL A 158 2.14 18.40 33.36
CA VAL A 158 3.47 18.86 32.93
C VAL A 158 3.62 20.37 33.14
N GLN A 159 2.59 21.15 32.79
CA GLN A 159 2.58 22.59 33.01
C GLN A 159 2.59 22.95 34.51
N LYS A 160 1.84 22.22 35.35
CA LYS A 160 1.78 22.46 36.80
C LYS A 160 3.07 22.12 37.52
N LEU A 161 3.80 21.10 37.04
CA LEU A 161 5.07 20.66 37.63
C LEU A 161 6.29 21.47 37.14
N GLY A 162 6.09 22.40 36.20
CA GLY A 162 7.17 23.25 35.72
C GLY A 162 8.09 22.60 34.67
N PHE A 163 7.64 21.53 34.01
CA PHE A 163 8.45 20.76 33.07
C PHE A 163 8.37 21.27 31.61
N GLN A 164 7.92 22.51 31.39
CA GLN A 164 7.75 23.09 30.04
C GLN A 164 9.06 23.30 29.27
N SER A 165 10.21 23.35 29.94
CA SER A 165 11.52 23.52 29.31
C SER A 165 12.13 22.22 28.78
N ASP A 166 11.58 21.05 29.14
CA ASP A 166 12.09 19.76 28.69
C ASP A 166 11.67 19.48 27.24
N LEU A 167 12.62 19.64 26.31
CA LEU A 167 12.38 19.50 24.86
C LEU A 167 11.86 18.11 24.48
N PHE A 168 12.36 17.04 25.10
CA PHE A 168 11.92 15.68 24.81
C PHE A 168 10.46 15.46 25.21
N LEU A 169 10.07 15.96 26.38
CA LEU A 169 8.70 15.91 26.86
C LEU A 169 7.78 16.77 26.00
N GLN A 170 8.20 17.98 25.59
CA GLN A 170 7.46 18.82 24.64
C GLN A 170 7.26 18.10 23.30
N ASN A 171 8.29 17.47 22.75
CA ASN A 171 8.19 16.64 21.54
C ASN A 171 7.17 15.50 21.71
N THR A 172 7.15 14.86 22.88
CA THR A 172 6.18 13.80 23.20
C THR A 172 4.74 14.35 23.23
N ILE A 173 4.53 15.55 23.78
CA ILE A 173 3.22 16.20 23.85
C ILE A 173 2.74 16.60 22.45
N VAL A 174 3.60 17.22 21.63
CA VAL A 174 3.28 17.57 20.23
C VAL A 174 2.86 16.32 19.46
N HIS A 175 3.64 15.23 19.57
CA HIS A 175 3.32 13.96 18.93
C HIS A 175 1.98 13.38 19.41
N MET A 176 1.68 13.46 20.72
CA MET A 176 0.41 13.00 21.28
C MET A 176 -0.78 13.76 20.67
N TYR A 177 -0.76 15.11 20.67
CA TYR A 177 -1.84 15.90 20.07
C TYR A 177 -1.98 15.63 18.57
N ALA A 178 -0.85 15.61 17.85
CA ALA A 178 -0.82 15.40 16.42
C ALA A 178 -1.45 14.04 16.06
N ARG A 179 -1.04 12.98 16.75
CA ARG A 179 -1.51 11.61 16.50
C ARG A 179 -2.96 11.39 16.91
N SER A 180 -3.43 12.02 18.00
CA SER A 180 -4.82 11.90 18.48
C SER A 180 -5.82 12.81 17.74
N GLY A 181 -5.48 13.28 16.53
CA GLY A 181 -6.37 14.05 15.66
C GLY A 181 -6.48 15.55 15.99
N ALA A 182 -5.80 16.03 17.03
CA ALA A 182 -5.79 17.43 17.45
C ALA A 182 -4.62 18.22 16.82
N ILE A 183 -4.48 18.15 15.49
CA ILE A 183 -3.32 18.72 14.77
C ILE A 183 -3.19 20.25 14.95
N ASN A 184 -4.30 20.96 15.10
CA ASN A 184 -4.29 22.41 15.36
C ASN A 184 -3.71 22.74 16.74
N ASP A 185 -3.98 21.93 17.76
CA ASP A 185 -3.39 22.10 19.09
C ASP A 185 -1.90 21.74 19.08
N ALA A 186 -1.53 20.67 18.35
CA ALA A 186 -0.12 20.33 18.13
C ALA A 186 0.64 21.47 17.45
N ARG A 187 0.07 22.10 16.42
CA ARG A 187 0.64 23.25 15.73
C ARG A 187 0.78 24.47 16.64
N ARG A 188 -0.23 24.78 17.45
CA ARG A 188 -0.15 25.87 18.43
C ARG A 188 0.96 25.64 19.46
N LEU A 189 1.13 24.40 19.91
CA LEU A 189 2.22 24.05 20.83
C LEU A 189 3.57 24.19 20.14
N PHE A 190 3.69 23.62 18.94
CA PHE A 190 4.87 23.75 18.08
C PHE A 190 5.29 25.21 17.93
N GLU A 191 4.38 26.10 17.52
CA GLU A 191 4.64 27.54 17.33
C GLU A 191 5.07 28.28 18.62
N LYS A 192 4.67 27.78 19.79
CA LYS A 192 5.05 28.36 21.10
C LYS A 192 6.37 27.83 21.67
N MET A 193 6.90 26.73 21.13
CA MET A 193 8.15 26.16 21.63
C MET A 193 9.34 27.12 21.39
N PRO A 194 10.14 27.44 22.43
CA PRO A 194 11.27 28.37 22.29
C PRO A 194 12.44 27.76 21.53
N GLN A 195 12.60 26.44 21.61
CA GLN A 195 13.58 25.66 20.86
C GLN A 195 12.88 24.48 20.19
N ARG A 196 13.27 24.18 18.96
CA ARG A 196 12.75 23.06 18.16
C ARG A 196 13.93 22.34 17.55
N ASP A 197 14.01 21.04 17.80
CA ASP A 197 15.01 20.19 17.15
C ASP A 197 14.41 19.52 15.91
N VAL A 198 15.27 18.84 15.16
CA VAL A 198 14.88 18.08 13.96
C VAL A 198 13.73 17.09 14.25
N VAL A 199 13.63 16.56 15.48
CA VAL A 199 12.55 15.66 15.89
C VAL A 199 11.22 16.41 15.99
N THR A 200 11.20 17.60 16.58
CA THR A 200 10.00 18.46 16.68
C THR A 200 9.40 18.72 15.29
N TRP A 201 10.22 19.11 14.32
CA TRP A 201 9.79 19.39 12.94
C TRP A 201 9.28 18.14 12.24
N ASN A 202 10.01 17.02 12.34
CA ASN A 202 9.64 15.77 11.68
C ASN A 202 8.31 15.20 12.19
N ILE A 203 7.97 15.41 13.47
CA ILE A 203 6.66 15.02 14.02
C ILE A 203 5.52 15.73 13.28
N MET A 204 5.63 17.05 13.12
CA MET A 204 4.60 17.85 12.44
C MET A 204 4.48 17.49 10.97
N ILE A 205 5.62 17.41 10.27
CA ILE A 205 5.68 17.03 8.85
C ILE A 205 5.02 15.66 8.63
N THR A 206 5.46 14.64 9.39
CA THR A 206 4.94 13.27 9.23
C THR A 206 3.44 13.17 9.50
N GLN A 207 2.90 14.00 10.40
CA GLN A 207 1.46 13.96 10.68
C GLN A 207 0.66 14.73 9.63
N LEU A 208 1.14 15.87 9.15
CA LEU A 208 0.48 16.63 8.09
C LEU A 208 0.44 15.84 6.77
N THR A 209 1.52 15.13 6.42
CA THR A 209 1.54 14.26 5.24
C THR A 209 0.51 13.13 5.36
N LYS A 210 0.36 12.51 6.54
CA LYS A 210 -0.67 11.48 6.80
C LYS A 210 -2.10 12.00 6.71
N LEU A 211 -2.32 13.29 6.96
CA LEU A 211 -3.62 13.95 6.81
C LEU A 211 -3.88 14.41 5.37
N GLY A 212 -2.93 14.22 4.44
CA GLY A 212 -3.02 14.72 3.07
C GLY A 212 -2.75 16.22 2.93
N GLU A 213 -2.36 16.91 4.00
CA GLU A 213 -2.03 18.33 4.00
C GLU A 213 -0.57 18.57 3.56
N ILE A 214 -0.21 18.03 2.38
CA ILE A 214 1.18 17.99 1.89
C ILE A 214 1.80 19.38 1.71
N GLU A 215 1.01 20.38 1.29
CA GLU A 215 1.51 21.76 1.11
C GLU A 215 1.95 22.37 2.45
N LYS A 216 1.15 22.20 3.50
CA LYS A 216 1.53 22.70 4.84
C LYS A 216 2.72 21.95 5.41
N ALA A 217 2.87 20.67 5.07
CA ALA A 217 4.06 19.90 5.43
C ALA A 217 5.30 20.44 4.72
N HIS A 218 5.19 20.80 3.44
CA HIS A 218 6.27 21.43 2.67
C HIS A 218 6.63 22.81 3.23
N ASP A 219 5.65 23.64 3.56
CA ASP A 219 5.89 24.95 4.19
C ASP A 219 6.72 24.83 5.48
N LEU A 220 6.43 23.80 6.31
CA LEU A 220 7.22 23.52 7.50
C LEU A 220 8.61 22.99 7.16
N PHE A 221 8.73 22.14 6.14
CA PHE A 221 10.00 21.61 5.67
C PHE A 221 10.93 22.72 5.15
N ASP A 222 10.39 23.73 4.47
CA ASP A 222 11.14 24.90 3.98
C ASP A 222 11.65 25.78 5.13
N GLN A 223 10.87 25.88 6.21
CA GLN A 223 11.25 26.62 7.41
C GLN A 223 12.26 25.88 8.32
N MET A 224 12.55 24.60 8.07
CA MET A 224 13.51 23.84 8.87
C MET A 224 14.92 24.42 8.74
N PRO A 225 15.57 24.83 9.85
CA PRO A 225 16.94 25.34 9.80
C PRO A 225 17.96 24.28 9.38
N GLU A 226 17.75 23.05 9.86
CA GLU A 226 18.59 21.89 9.56
C GLU A 226 17.69 20.74 9.13
N ARG A 227 18.07 20.07 8.04
CA ARG A 227 17.35 18.93 7.48
C ARG A 227 18.21 17.70 7.61
N SER A 228 17.63 16.61 8.09
CA SER A 228 18.29 15.31 8.15
C SER A 228 17.78 14.40 7.04
N VAL A 229 18.49 13.29 6.74
CA VAL A 229 17.97 12.18 5.92
C VAL A 229 16.52 11.80 6.30
N ARG A 230 16.17 11.81 7.59
CA ARG A 230 14.80 11.52 8.05
C ARG A 230 13.79 12.57 7.60
N SER A 231 14.17 13.85 7.61
CA SER A 231 13.32 14.96 7.18
C SER A 231 13.02 14.87 5.68
N TRP A 232 14.07 14.66 4.87
CA TRP A 232 13.94 14.44 3.42
C TRP A 232 13.07 13.21 3.12
N THR A 233 13.37 12.08 3.76
CA THR A 233 12.62 10.83 3.56
C THR A 233 11.14 10.97 3.91
N ALA A 234 10.81 11.68 5.00
CA ALA A 234 9.42 11.90 5.40
C ALA A 234 8.63 12.71 4.36
N MET A 235 9.26 13.75 3.78
CA MET A 235 8.64 14.54 2.73
C MET A 235 8.52 13.78 1.40
N ILE A 236 9.58 13.09 0.96
CA ILE A 236 9.56 12.27 -0.28
C ILE A 236 8.46 11.21 -0.19
N ALA A 237 8.41 10.44 0.91
CA ALA A 237 7.37 9.45 1.12
C ALA A 237 5.97 10.08 1.25
N GLY A 238 5.87 11.26 1.86
CA GLY A 238 4.63 12.02 1.98
C GLY A 238 4.07 12.45 0.62
N TYR A 239 4.92 12.93 -0.29
CA TYR A 239 4.52 13.28 -1.65
C TYR A 239 4.02 12.07 -2.45
N VAL A 240 4.72 10.94 -2.37
CA VAL A 240 4.26 9.68 -2.99
C VAL A 240 2.91 9.25 -2.44
N GLN A 241 2.73 9.27 -1.12
CA GLN A 241 1.45 8.92 -0.47
C GLN A 241 0.30 9.83 -0.90
N CYS A 242 0.59 11.10 -1.20
CA CYS A 242 -0.40 12.08 -1.66
C CYS A 242 -0.61 12.06 -3.19
N GLY A 243 -0.07 11.09 -3.92
CA GLY A 243 -0.23 10.96 -5.37
C GLY A 243 0.52 12.04 -6.16
N LYS A 244 1.61 12.56 -5.61
CA LYS A 244 2.47 13.61 -6.20
C LYS A 244 3.91 13.10 -6.44
N PRO A 245 4.10 12.09 -7.30
CA PRO A 245 5.40 11.46 -7.48
C PRO A 245 6.42 12.34 -8.21
N LYS A 246 5.98 13.35 -9.00
CA LYS A 246 6.92 14.26 -9.71
C LYS A 246 7.67 15.13 -8.70
N GLU A 247 6.93 15.67 -7.75
CA GLU A 247 7.44 16.47 -6.64
C GLU A 247 8.34 15.63 -5.71
N ALA A 248 8.00 14.36 -5.48
CA ALA A 248 8.85 13.43 -4.73
C ALA A 248 10.23 13.22 -5.37
N ILE A 249 10.28 13.04 -6.70
CA ILE A 249 11.55 12.91 -7.44
C ILE A 249 12.33 14.22 -7.42
N HIS A 250 11.67 15.37 -7.58
CA HIS A 250 12.34 16.67 -7.49
C HIS A 250 12.99 16.87 -6.11
N LEU A 251 12.26 16.56 -5.05
CA LEU A 251 12.78 16.66 -3.68
C LEU A 251 13.93 15.68 -3.41
N PHE A 252 13.91 14.52 -4.06
CA PHE A 252 15.02 13.57 -4.01
C PHE A 252 16.29 14.13 -4.69
N ALA A 253 16.16 14.79 -5.84
CA ALA A 253 17.30 15.46 -6.49
C ALA A 253 17.89 16.54 -5.58
N GLN A 254 17.06 17.35 -4.92
CA GLN A 254 17.51 18.35 -3.94
C GLN A 254 18.22 17.71 -2.73
N MET A 255 17.75 16.56 -2.26
CA MET A 255 18.41 15.80 -1.20
C MET A 255 19.84 15.37 -1.62
N GLU A 256 20.01 14.90 -2.85
CA GLU A 256 21.32 14.50 -3.38
C GLU A 256 22.25 15.72 -3.55
N GLU A 257 21.72 16.85 -4.05
CA GLU A 257 22.45 18.12 -4.17
C GLU A 257 22.91 18.66 -2.80
N ALA A 258 22.11 18.43 -1.76
CA ALA A 258 22.48 18.76 -0.37
C ALA A 258 23.55 17.81 0.22
N GLY A 259 23.98 16.79 -0.52
CA GLY A 259 25.00 15.81 -0.08
C GLY A 259 24.48 14.78 0.92
N GLU A 260 23.16 14.72 1.13
CA GLU A 260 22.53 13.78 2.05
C GLU A 260 22.41 12.40 1.39
N ARG A 261 22.90 11.35 2.07
CA ARG A 261 22.87 10.00 1.51
C ARG A 261 21.52 9.33 1.71
N PRO A 262 20.85 8.86 0.63
CA PRO A 262 19.61 8.11 0.73
C PRO A 262 19.79 6.82 1.54
N ASN A 263 18.87 6.56 2.48
CA ASN A 263 18.80 5.30 3.20
C ASN A 263 17.79 4.33 2.54
N GLU A 264 17.68 3.11 3.06
CA GLU A 264 16.77 2.08 2.53
C GLU A 264 15.31 2.56 2.41
N VAL A 265 14.85 3.40 3.35
CA VAL A 265 13.47 3.92 3.34
C VAL A 265 13.32 5.00 2.28
N THR A 266 14.33 5.86 2.09
CA THR A 266 14.37 6.84 0.99
C THR A 266 14.32 6.12 -0.36
N VAL A 267 15.16 5.10 -0.54
CA VAL A 267 15.22 4.28 -1.76
C VAL A 267 13.85 3.69 -2.08
N VAL A 268 13.18 3.08 -1.11
CA VAL A 268 11.82 2.54 -1.30
C VAL A 268 10.83 3.63 -1.73
N ALA A 269 10.86 4.81 -1.11
CA ALA A 269 9.95 5.90 -1.46
C ALA A 269 10.20 6.40 -2.91
N VAL A 270 11.46 6.58 -3.30
CA VAL A 270 11.83 7.06 -4.64
C VAL A 270 11.51 6.02 -5.71
N LEU A 271 11.77 4.73 -5.45
CA LEU A 271 11.41 3.66 -6.38
C LEU A 271 9.90 3.57 -6.59
N ALA A 272 9.09 3.78 -5.54
CA ALA A 272 7.64 3.86 -5.67
C ALA A 272 7.22 5.05 -6.55
N ALA A 273 7.83 6.22 -6.37
CA ALA A 273 7.61 7.38 -7.25
C ALA A 273 7.98 7.07 -8.71
N CYS A 274 9.09 6.37 -8.93
CA CYS A 274 9.52 5.93 -10.26
C CYS A 274 8.51 4.95 -10.88
N ALA A 275 7.94 4.06 -10.09
CA ALA A 275 6.94 3.10 -10.52
C ALA A 275 5.64 3.79 -10.98
N ASP A 276 5.22 4.82 -10.25
CA ASP A 276 4.01 5.59 -10.58
C ASP A 276 4.19 6.48 -11.81
N LEU A 277 5.41 7.00 -12.02
CA LEU A 277 5.78 7.82 -13.17
C LEU A 277 6.39 7.06 -14.35
N GLY A 278 6.58 5.74 -14.24
CA GLY A 278 7.35 4.96 -15.22
C GLY A 278 8.77 5.49 -15.48
N ALA A 279 9.40 6.13 -14.49
CA ALA A 279 10.71 6.76 -14.61
C ALA A 279 11.84 5.70 -14.54
N LEU A 280 11.96 4.91 -15.60
CA LEU A 280 12.84 3.74 -15.68
C LEU A 280 14.33 4.08 -15.46
N ASP A 281 14.81 5.18 -16.05
CA ASP A 281 16.23 5.54 -15.99
C ASP A 281 16.66 5.91 -14.57
N LEU A 282 15.83 6.70 -13.87
CA LEU A 282 16.04 6.97 -12.46
C LEU A 282 15.94 5.68 -11.64
N GLY A 283 14.94 4.84 -11.91
CA GLY A 283 14.79 3.54 -11.26
C GLY A 283 16.04 2.65 -11.38
N ARG A 284 16.69 2.62 -12.56
CA ARG A 284 17.96 1.89 -12.76
C ARG A 284 19.10 2.50 -11.97
N ARG A 285 19.26 3.83 -11.98
CA ARG A 285 20.29 4.51 -11.18
C ARG A 285 20.14 4.22 -9.69
N ILE A 286 18.90 4.19 -9.19
CA ILE A 286 18.60 3.86 -7.79
C ILE A 286 18.84 2.38 -7.49
N HIS A 287 18.58 1.47 -8.44
CA HIS A 287 18.94 0.06 -8.30
C HIS A 287 20.46 -0.11 -8.18
N GLU A 288 21.25 0.51 -9.06
CA GLU A 288 22.72 0.49 -9.01
C GLU A 288 23.25 1.08 -7.68
N TYR A 289 22.67 2.20 -7.23
CA TYR A 289 22.98 2.77 -5.91
C TYR A 289 22.65 1.80 -4.77
N SER A 290 21.52 1.09 -4.85
CA SER A 290 21.09 0.11 -3.85
C SER A 290 22.06 -1.06 -3.76
N ASP A 291 22.56 -1.54 -4.90
CA ASP A 291 23.58 -2.58 -4.95
C ASP A 291 24.91 -2.12 -4.37
N ALA A 292 25.36 -0.91 -4.72
CA ALA A 292 26.58 -0.31 -4.20
C ALA A 292 26.53 -0.10 -2.68
N CYS A 293 25.36 0.20 -2.12
CA CYS A 293 25.14 0.36 -0.68
C CYS A 293 24.89 -0.96 0.06
N GLY A 294 24.80 -2.09 -0.65
CA GLY A 294 24.55 -3.40 -0.06
C GLY A 294 23.09 -3.65 0.35
N PHE A 295 22.15 -2.85 -0.16
CA PHE A 295 20.71 -2.96 0.17
C PHE A 295 20.03 -4.16 -0.50
N ARG A 296 20.70 -4.88 -1.40
CA ARG A 296 20.18 -6.09 -2.07
C ARG A 296 19.68 -7.19 -1.12
N LYS A 297 20.15 -7.20 0.13
CA LYS A 297 19.69 -8.15 1.16
C LYS A 297 18.36 -7.73 1.80
N ASN A 298 17.97 -6.48 1.65
CA ASN A 298 16.71 -5.99 2.19
C ASN A 298 15.56 -6.39 1.25
N VAL A 299 14.78 -7.38 1.67
CA VAL A 299 13.61 -7.89 0.94
C VAL A 299 12.61 -6.79 0.58
N ARG A 300 12.46 -5.73 1.41
CA ARG A 300 11.57 -4.60 1.11
C ARG A 300 12.08 -3.81 -0.10
N VAL A 301 13.38 -3.51 -0.18
CA VAL A 301 13.98 -2.82 -1.31
C VAL A 301 13.82 -3.65 -2.59
N CYS A 302 14.10 -4.95 -2.54
CA CYS A 302 13.95 -5.85 -3.69
C CYS A 302 12.49 -5.94 -4.16
N ASN A 303 11.52 -6.03 -3.23
CA ASN A 303 10.10 -6.02 -3.60
C ASN A 303 9.68 -4.71 -4.28
N THR A 304 10.20 -3.57 -3.83
CA THR A 304 9.92 -2.28 -4.47
C THR A 304 10.62 -2.14 -5.82
N LEU A 305 11.83 -2.68 -5.98
CA LEU A 305 12.51 -2.77 -7.28
C LEU A 305 11.70 -3.61 -8.28
N ILE A 306 11.16 -4.76 -7.83
CA ILE A 306 10.27 -5.61 -8.62
C ILE A 306 9.04 -4.81 -9.09
N ASP A 307 8.31 -4.14 -8.17
CA ASP A 307 7.14 -3.32 -8.51
C ASP A 307 7.51 -2.19 -9.49
N MET A 308 8.63 -1.51 -9.25
CA MET A 308 9.14 -0.44 -10.11
C MET A 308 9.41 -0.94 -11.53
N TYR A 309 10.14 -2.05 -11.69
CA TYR A 309 10.44 -2.59 -13.02
C TYR A 309 9.19 -3.12 -13.73
N ILE A 310 8.26 -3.77 -13.01
CA ILE A 310 6.96 -4.20 -13.56
C ILE A 310 6.21 -2.99 -14.11
N LYS A 311 6.07 -1.92 -13.32
CA LYS A 311 5.33 -0.70 -13.66
C LYS A 311 6.06 0.23 -14.64
N CYS A 312 7.36 0.03 -14.86
CA CYS A 312 8.13 0.66 -15.93
C CYS A 312 8.18 -0.18 -17.21
N GLY A 313 7.48 -1.31 -17.29
CA GLY A 313 7.46 -2.13 -18.51
C GLY A 313 8.76 -2.91 -18.76
N CYS A 314 9.45 -3.36 -17.71
CA CYS A 314 10.68 -4.15 -17.76
C CYS A 314 10.54 -5.44 -16.95
N LEU A 315 9.61 -6.31 -17.37
CA LEU A 315 9.28 -7.53 -16.64
C LEU A 315 10.48 -8.49 -16.50
N GLU A 316 11.37 -8.51 -17.48
CA GLU A 316 12.57 -9.35 -17.48
C GLU A 316 13.53 -8.96 -16.36
N ILE A 317 13.68 -7.65 -16.10
CA ILE A 317 14.54 -7.16 -15.01
C ILE A 317 13.87 -7.43 -13.66
N ALA A 318 12.55 -7.25 -13.56
CA ALA A 318 11.80 -7.62 -12.35
C ALA A 318 11.98 -9.12 -12.01
N GLN A 319 11.89 -9.99 -13.03
CA GLN A 319 12.11 -11.42 -12.88
C GLN A 319 13.55 -11.73 -12.42
N ARG A 320 14.56 -11.07 -12.98
CA ARG A 320 15.96 -11.22 -12.53
C ARG A 320 16.14 -10.83 -11.07
N VAL A 321 15.61 -9.67 -10.65
CA VAL A 321 15.66 -9.26 -9.24
C VAL A 321 14.99 -10.31 -8.36
N PHE A 322 13.82 -10.82 -8.75
CA PHE A 322 13.14 -11.88 -8.02
C PHE A 322 13.95 -13.18 -7.96
N ASP A 323 14.62 -13.58 -9.04
CA ASP A 323 15.42 -14.81 -9.11
C ASP A 323 16.75 -14.71 -8.33
N GLU A 324 17.30 -13.51 -8.18
CA GLU A 324 18.52 -13.24 -7.42
C GLU A 324 18.30 -13.10 -5.90
N MET A 325 17.05 -12.91 -5.45
CA MET A 325 16.72 -12.83 -4.02
C MET A 325 17.04 -14.13 -3.25
N GLU A 326 17.86 -14.01 -2.20
CA GLU A 326 18.16 -15.10 -1.27
C GLU A 326 16.92 -15.53 -0.47
N GLU A 327 16.21 -14.54 0.09
CA GLU A 327 14.96 -14.73 0.81
C GLU A 327 13.79 -14.11 0.05
N ARG A 328 12.72 -14.90 -0.16
CA ARG A 328 11.48 -14.44 -0.80
C ARG A 328 10.33 -14.58 0.17
N THR A 329 9.55 -13.52 0.31
CA THR A 329 8.36 -13.50 1.16
C THR A 329 7.10 -13.62 0.32
N VAL A 330 5.94 -13.86 0.94
CA VAL A 330 4.64 -13.81 0.26
C VAL A 330 4.46 -12.55 -0.57
N VAL A 331 5.02 -11.41 -0.14
CA VAL A 331 4.97 -10.14 -0.87
C VAL A 331 5.76 -10.21 -2.19
N SER A 332 6.95 -10.81 -2.18
CA SER A 332 7.79 -11.00 -3.38
C SER A 332 7.08 -11.83 -4.44
N TRP A 333 6.45 -12.94 -4.02
CA TRP A 333 5.69 -13.82 -4.92
C TRP A 333 4.43 -13.14 -5.44
N SER A 334 3.66 -12.49 -4.57
CA SER A 334 2.45 -11.75 -4.96
C SER A 334 2.75 -10.62 -5.95
N ALA A 335 3.86 -9.89 -5.76
CA ALA A 335 4.29 -8.82 -6.66
C ALA A 335 4.58 -9.36 -8.07
N MET A 336 5.34 -10.46 -8.17
CA MET A 336 5.62 -11.09 -9.47
C MET A 336 4.38 -11.69 -10.14
N ILE A 337 3.51 -12.38 -9.39
CA ILE A 337 2.25 -12.92 -9.91
C ILE A 337 1.37 -11.79 -10.47
N GLY A 338 1.22 -10.69 -9.71
CA GLY A 338 0.48 -9.51 -10.16
C GLY A 338 1.12 -8.84 -11.38
N GLY A 339 2.45 -8.75 -11.42
CA GLY A 339 3.18 -8.21 -12.57
C GLY A 339 3.01 -9.01 -13.85
N LEU A 340 3.09 -10.35 -13.76
CA LEU A 340 2.83 -11.25 -14.88
C LEU A 340 1.39 -11.07 -15.40
N ALA A 341 0.41 -10.97 -14.49
CA ALA A 341 -0.98 -10.71 -14.86
C ALA A 341 -1.15 -9.36 -15.58
N MET A 342 -0.55 -8.28 -15.07
CA MET A 342 -0.59 -6.95 -15.67
C MET A 342 0.04 -6.91 -17.07
N HIS A 343 1.00 -7.79 -17.35
CA HIS A 343 1.69 -7.91 -18.64
C HIS A 343 1.05 -8.91 -19.62
N GLY A 344 -0.13 -9.45 -19.27
CA GLY A 344 -0.85 -10.41 -20.11
C GLY A 344 -0.25 -11.84 -20.07
N GLN A 345 0.69 -12.12 -19.17
CA GLN A 345 1.31 -13.44 -18.99
C GLN A 345 0.57 -14.27 -17.93
N GLY A 346 -0.76 -14.39 -18.08
CA GLY A 346 -1.61 -15.04 -17.07
C GLY A 346 -1.24 -16.51 -16.80
N GLU A 347 -0.86 -17.27 -17.84
CA GLU A 347 -0.42 -18.67 -17.68
C GLU A 347 0.85 -18.79 -16.82
N GLU A 348 1.82 -17.89 -17.00
CA GLU A 348 3.04 -17.86 -16.19
C GLU A 348 2.74 -17.43 -14.75
N ALA A 349 1.78 -16.52 -14.54
CA ALA A 349 1.31 -16.16 -13.21
C ALA A 349 0.74 -17.37 -12.44
N LEU A 350 -0.06 -18.21 -13.12
CA LEU A 350 -0.60 -19.44 -12.53
C LEU A 350 0.49 -20.48 -12.23
N LYS A 351 1.47 -20.65 -13.12
CA LYS A 351 2.65 -21.51 -12.89
C LYS A 351 3.46 -21.04 -11.68
N LEU A 352 3.68 -19.73 -11.55
CA LEU A 352 4.42 -19.16 -10.44
C LEU A 352 3.70 -19.35 -9.11
N PHE A 353 2.36 -19.27 -9.10
CA PHE A 353 1.54 -19.61 -7.94
C PHE A 353 1.61 -21.10 -7.57
N SER A 354 1.58 -22.00 -8.55
CA SER A 354 1.80 -23.43 -8.28
C SER A 354 3.17 -23.68 -7.66
N LYS A 355 4.22 -22.99 -8.13
CA LYS A 355 5.56 -23.07 -7.53
C LYS A 355 5.57 -22.54 -6.09
N MET A 356 4.95 -21.38 -5.84
CA MET A 356 4.83 -20.76 -4.52
C MET A 356 4.19 -21.71 -3.49
N THR A 357 3.11 -22.39 -3.88
CA THR A 357 2.40 -23.34 -3.02
C THR A 357 3.19 -24.64 -2.81
N GLN A 358 3.86 -25.16 -3.85
CA GLN A 358 4.70 -26.37 -3.75
C GLN A 358 5.86 -26.21 -2.77
N ILE A 359 6.47 -25.02 -2.70
CA ILE A 359 7.54 -24.73 -1.73
C ILE A 359 7.02 -24.36 -0.34
N GLY A 360 5.70 -24.45 -0.11
CA GLY A 360 5.07 -24.24 1.19
C GLY A 360 4.86 -22.78 1.58
N ILE A 361 5.01 -21.81 0.65
CA ILE A 361 4.71 -20.41 0.94
C ILE A 361 3.19 -20.20 0.82
N ARG A 362 2.57 -19.82 1.94
CA ARG A 362 1.13 -19.60 2.03
C ARG A 362 0.73 -18.31 1.29
N PRO A 363 -0.17 -18.38 0.30
CA PRO A 363 -0.76 -17.22 -0.37
C PRO A 363 -1.50 -16.28 0.59
N ASN A 364 -1.63 -15.01 0.22
CA ASN A 364 -2.45 -14.02 0.91
C ASN A 364 -3.48 -13.40 -0.06
N GLY A 365 -4.33 -12.49 0.43
CA GLY A 365 -5.35 -11.84 -0.42
C GLY A 365 -4.76 -11.14 -1.64
N VAL A 366 -3.60 -10.49 -1.50
CA VAL A 366 -2.91 -9.84 -2.63
C VAL A 366 -2.50 -10.86 -3.70
N THR A 367 -2.07 -12.07 -3.30
CA THR A 367 -1.79 -13.16 -4.25
C THR A 367 -3.04 -13.50 -5.08
N PHE A 368 -4.20 -13.63 -4.42
CA PHE A 368 -5.46 -13.96 -5.09
C PHE A 368 -5.98 -12.83 -5.98
N ILE A 369 -5.77 -11.56 -5.63
CA ILE A 369 -6.04 -10.43 -6.53
C ILE A 369 -5.23 -10.59 -7.83
N GLY A 370 -3.93 -10.91 -7.72
CA GLY A 370 -3.07 -11.17 -8.89
C GLY A 370 -3.58 -12.31 -9.77
N LEU A 371 -4.00 -13.43 -9.15
CA LEU A 371 -4.59 -14.57 -9.87
C LEU A 371 -5.90 -14.23 -10.56
N LEU A 372 -6.81 -13.53 -9.87
CA LEU A 372 -8.10 -13.14 -10.43
C LEU A 372 -7.94 -12.12 -11.56
N HIS A 373 -6.97 -11.20 -11.47
CA HIS A 373 -6.58 -10.35 -12.59
C HIS A 373 -6.03 -11.16 -13.77
N ALA A 374 -5.17 -12.16 -13.52
CA ALA A 374 -4.68 -13.04 -14.58
C ALA A 374 -5.85 -13.76 -15.27
N CYS A 375 -6.80 -14.30 -14.51
CA CYS A 375 -8.00 -14.91 -15.05
C CYS A 375 -8.86 -13.92 -15.84
N SER A 376 -9.07 -12.71 -15.30
CA SER A 376 -9.86 -11.64 -15.96
C SER A 376 -9.25 -11.21 -17.29
N HIS A 377 -7.92 -11.14 -17.38
CA HIS A 377 -7.21 -10.74 -18.61
C HIS A 377 -7.02 -11.86 -19.63
N MET A 378 -7.37 -13.10 -19.26
CA MET A 378 -7.27 -14.28 -20.14
C MET A 378 -8.64 -14.93 -20.40
N GLY A 379 -9.72 -14.45 -19.79
CA GLY A 379 -11.05 -15.02 -19.91
C GLY A 379 -11.20 -16.40 -19.24
N LEU A 380 -10.37 -16.71 -18.23
CA LEU A 380 -10.36 -18.00 -17.54
C LEU A 380 -11.41 -18.05 -16.43
N ILE A 381 -12.69 -18.13 -16.82
CA ILE A 381 -13.83 -18.04 -15.91
C ILE A 381 -13.84 -19.18 -14.90
N THR A 382 -13.59 -20.40 -15.35
CA THR A 382 -13.60 -21.61 -14.53
C THR A 382 -12.55 -21.55 -13.44
N GLU A 383 -11.33 -21.19 -13.81
CA GLU A 383 -10.19 -21.03 -12.92
C GLU A 383 -10.42 -19.86 -11.96
N GLY A 384 -10.94 -18.73 -12.44
CA GLY A 384 -11.24 -17.58 -11.60
C GLY A 384 -12.26 -17.90 -10.50
N ARG A 385 -13.32 -18.65 -10.83
CA ARG A 385 -14.29 -19.14 -9.82
C ARG A 385 -13.63 -20.07 -8.81
N GLU A 386 -12.80 -21.00 -9.26
CA GLU A 386 -12.12 -21.93 -8.37
C GLU A 386 -11.12 -21.22 -7.45
N PHE A 387 -10.36 -20.23 -7.96
CA PHE A 387 -9.48 -19.41 -7.13
C PHE A 387 -10.25 -18.59 -6.11
N PHE A 388 -11.36 -17.96 -6.51
CA PHE A 388 -12.18 -17.19 -5.58
C PHE A 388 -12.74 -18.06 -4.44
N ASN A 389 -13.20 -19.27 -4.75
CA ASN A 389 -13.73 -20.21 -3.76
C ASN A 389 -12.64 -20.81 -2.87
N SER A 390 -11.54 -21.28 -3.47
CA SER A 390 -10.40 -21.88 -2.75
C SER A 390 -9.73 -20.89 -1.80
N MET A 391 -9.71 -19.60 -2.11
CA MET A 391 -9.20 -18.55 -1.21
C MET A 391 -9.82 -18.64 0.20
N THR A 392 -11.14 -18.80 0.29
CA THR A 392 -11.82 -18.95 1.57
C THR A 392 -11.74 -20.39 2.08
N ARG A 393 -12.01 -21.37 1.20
CA ARG A 393 -12.11 -22.80 1.56
C ARG A 393 -10.79 -23.39 2.05
N ASP A 394 -9.71 -23.15 1.32
CA ASP A 394 -8.43 -23.84 1.49
C ASP A 394 -7.43 -22.96 2.27
N TYR A 395 -7.53 -21.64 2.16
CA TYR A 395 -6.59 -20.69 2.79
C TYR A 395 -7.20 -19.85 3.92
N GLY A 396 -8.53 -19.89 4.15
CA GLY A 396 -9.19 -19.12 5.20
C GLY A 396 -9.08 -17.60 5.02
N ILE A 397 -8.89 -17.13 3.78
CA ILE A 397 -8.76 -15.70 3.46
C ILE A 397 -10.15 -15.14 3.18
N VAL A 398 -10.55 -14.14 3.95
CA VAL A 398 -11.85 -13.46 3.78
C VAL A 398 -11.77 -12.52 2.59
N ALA A 399 -12.67 -12.71 1.62
CA ALA A 399 -12.77 -11.87 0.44
C ALA A 399 -13.02 -10.40 0.80
N GLN A 400 -12.14 -9.53 0.30
CA GLN A 400 -12.26 -8.07 0.36
C GLN A 400 -12.83 -7.50 -0.94
N VAL A 401 -13.22 -6.23 -0.95
CA VAL A 401 -13.88 -5.56 -2.09
C VAL A 401 -13.09 -5.68 -3.40
N GLU A 402 -11.77 -5.71 -3.32
CA GLU A 402 -10.88 -5.88 -4.47
C GLU A 402 -11.06 -7.25 -5.14
N HIS A 403 -11.22 -8.32 -4.35
CA HIS A 403 -11.43 -9.67 -4.89
C HIS A 403 -12.78 -9.78 -5.62
N TYR A 404 -13.83 -9.17 -5.04
CA TYR A 404 -15.13 -9.07 -5.71
C TYR A 404 -15.05 -8.23 -6.98
N GLY A 405 -14.31 -7.12 -6.96
CA GLY A 405 -14.04 -6.30 -8.14
C GLY A 405 -13.40 -7.09 -9.28
N CYS A 406 -12.37 -7.90 -8.98
CA CYS A 406 -11.74 -8.76 -9.99
C CYS A 406 -12.71 -9.82 -10.55
N MET A 407 -13.57 -10.41 -9.71
CA MET A 407 -14.59 -11.37 -10.17
C MET A 407 -15.64 -10.72 -11.07
N VAL A 408 -16.12 -9.52 -10.70
CA VAL A 408 -17.06 -8.75 -11.53
C VAL A 408 -16.41 -8.36 -12.86
N ASP A 409 -15.16 -7.93 -12.86
CA ASP A 409 -14.40 -7.65 -14.08
C ASP A 409 -14.30 -8.91 -14.97
N LEU A 410 -13.95 -10.06 -14.40
CA LEU A 410 -13.87 -11.34 -15.12
C LEU A 410 -15.22 -11.77 -15.73
N LEU A 411 -16.31 -11.73 -14.95
CA LEU A 411 -17.64 -12.11 -15.42
C LEU A 411 -18.16 -11.14 -16.48
N SER A 412 -18.00 -9.83 -16.25
CA SER A 412 -18.53 -8.80 -17.13
C SER A 412 -17.80 -8.74 -18.48
N ARG A 413 -16.47 -8.89 -18.50
CA ARG A 413 -15.69 -9.00 -19.74
C ARG A 413 -16.05 -10.24 -20.54
N SER A 414 -16.33 -11.35 -19.85
CA SER A 414 -16.74 -12.61 -20.48
C SER A 414 -18.19 -12.64 -20.93
N GLY A 415 -18.96 -11.55 -20.77
CA GLY A 415 -20.35 -11.44 -21.23
C GLY A 415 -21.41 -11.92 -20.23
N PHE A 416 -21.02 -12.39 -19.05
CA PHE A 416 -21.93 -12.84 -17.99
C PHE A 416 -22.44 -11.64 -17.16
N LEU A 417 -22.99 -10.62 -17.83
CA LEU A 417 -23.36 -9.35 -17.20
C LEU A 417 -24.45 -9.48 -16.13
N GLN A 418 -25.48 -10.29 -16.39
CA GLN A 418 -26.56 -10.51 -15.44
C GLN A 418 -26.04 -11.22 -14.18
N GLU A 419 -25.19 -12.22 -14.36
CA GLU A 419 -24.55 -12.90 -13.23
C GLU A 419 -23.62 -11.95 -12.47
N ALA A 420 -22.86 -11.10 -13.15
CA ALA A 420 -22.02 -10.10 -12.52
C ALA A 420 -22.87 -9.12 -11.67
N TYR A 421 -24.03 -8.68 -12.18
CA TYR A 421 -24.97 -7.83 -11.45
C TYR A 421 -25.53 -8.53 -10.20
N GLU A 422 -25.97 -9.78 -10.33
CA GLU A 422 -26.43 -10.60 -9.20
C GLU A 422 -25.32 -10.83 -8.17
N PHE A 423 -24.09 -11.05 -8.64
CA PHE A 423 -22.92 -11.22 -7.79
C PHE A 423 -22.65 -9.98 -6.95
N ILE A 424 -22.78 -8.77 -7.52
CA ILE A 424 -22.67 -7.50 -6.78
C ILE A 424 -23.75 -7.40 -5.70
N ASN A 425 -25.00 -7.71 -6.05
CA ASN A 425 -26.13 -7.60 -5.12
C ASN A 425 -26.03 -8.60 -3.95
N ASN A 426 -25.38 -9.73 -4.18
CA ASN A 426 -25.17 -10.77 -3.16
C ASN A 426 -23.87 -10.58 -2.35
N MET A 427 -23.12 -9.50 -2.57
CA MET A 427 -21.90 -9.23 -1.81
C MET A 427 -22.24 -9.02 -0.31
N PRO A 428 -21.51 -9.65 0.63
CA PRO A 428 -21.70 -9.45 2.06
C PRO A 428 -21.12 -8.11 2.54
N ILE A 429 -20.48 -7.35 1.65
CA ILE A 429 -19.81 -6.08 1.91
C ILE A 429 -20.32 -5.01 0.94
N LYS A 430 -20.29 -3.74 1.37
CA LYS A 430 -20.72 -2.62 0.54
C LYS A 430 -19.81 -2.49 -0.69
N SER A 431 -20.40 -2.44 -1.87
CA SER A 431 -19.69 -2.21 -3.13
C SER A 431 -19.15 -0.78 -3.23
N ASN A 432 -18.06 -0.61 -3.97
CA ASN A 432 -17.42 0.68 -4.23
C ASN A 432 -17.44 1.02 -5.74
N GLY A 433 -16.86 2.17 -6.11
CA GLY A 433 -16.83 2.62 -7.50
C GLY A 433 -16.08 1.67 -8.45
N VAL A 434 -15.09 0.92 -7.95
CA VAL A 434 -14.31 -0.02 -8.77
C VAL A 434 -15.19 -1.19 -9.23
N VAL A 435 -16.01 -1.75 -8.34
CA VAL A 435 -16.89 -2.90 -8.63
C VAL A 435 -17.94 -2.52 -9.67
N TRP A 436 -18.68 -1.43 -9.46
CA TRP A 436 -19.68 -0.97 -10.43
C TRP A 436 -19.04 -0.45 -11.72
N GLY A 437 -17.84 0.12 -11.64
CA GLY A 437 -17.07 0.56 -12.81
C GLY A 437 -16.63 -0.61 -13.69
N ALA A 438 -16.28 -1.76 -13.10
CA ALA A 438 -15.99 -2.99 -13.82
C ALA A 438 -17.22 -3.49 -14.59
N LEU A 439 -18.39 -3.54 -13.93
CA LEU A 439 -19.65 -3.90 -14.60
C LEU A 439 -19.99 -2.93 -15.75
N LEU A 440 -19.87 -1.63 -15.53
CA LEU A 440 -20.10 -0.61 -16.56
C LEU A 440 -19.14 -0.79 -17.76
N GLY A 441 -17.88 -1.12 -17.48
CA GLY A 441 -16.88 -1.45 -18.50
C GLY A 441 -17.29 -2.65 -19.37
N GLY A 442 -17.74 -3.75 -18.76
CA GLY A 442 -18.27 -4.91 -19.48
C GLY A 442 -19.58 -4.62 -20.23
N CYS A 443 -20.47 -3.80 -19.67
CA CYS A 443 -21.70 -3.37 -20.34
C CYS A 443 -21.41 -2.60 -21.63
N ARG A 444 -20.35 -1.77 -21.65
CA ARG A 444 -19.88 -1.12 -22.88
C ARG A 444 -19.43 -2.13 -23.92
N VAL A 445 -18.57 -3.08 -23.53
CA VAL A 445 -18.03 -4.12 -24.45
C VAL A 445 -19.15 -4.94 -25.08
N HIS A 446 -20.16 -5.32 -24.29
CA HIS A 446 -21.28 -6.15 -24.74
C HIS A 446 -22.52 -5.36 -25.15
N LYS A 447 -22.42 -4.03 -25.24
CA LYS A 447 -23.49 -3.10 -25.67
C LYS A 447 -24.81 -3.24 -24.89
N ASN A 448 -24.73 -3.54 -23.59
CA ASN A 448 -25.90 -3.66 -22.72
C ASN A 448 -26.19 -2.32 -22.03
N ILE A 449 -27.16 -1.58 -22.59
CA ILE A 449 -27.50 -0.23 -22.13
C ILE A 449 -28.24 -0.25 -20.79
N GLU A 450 -29.13 -1.22 -20.58
CA GLU A 450 -29.97 -1.30 -19.38
C GLU A 450 -29.15 -1.48 -18.10
N LEU A 451 -28.21 -2.43 -18.11
CA LEU A 451 -27.31 -2.65 -16.97
C LEU A 451 -26.29 -1.51 -16.83
N ALA A 452 -25.89 -0.85 -17.92
CA ALA A 452 -25.04 0.33 -17.85
C ALA A 452 -25.73 1.50 -17.13
N GLU A 453 -27.00 1.76 -17.45
CA GLU A 453 -27.82 2.77 -16.77
C GLU A 453 -27.98 2.47 -15.28
N GLU A 454 -28.17 1.20 -14.91
CA GLU A 454 -28.25 0.79 -13.52
C GLU A 454 -26.92 0.97 -12.79
N ALA A 455 -25.79 0.51 -13.37
CA ALA A 455 -24.48 0.67 -12.78
C ALA A 455 -24.13 2.15 -12.53
N ILE A 456 -24.50 3.04 -13.46
CA ILE A 456 -24.28 4.49 -13.30
C ILE A 456 -25.03 5.08 -12.11
N LYS A 457 -26.27 4.66 -11.84
CA LYS A 457 -27.02 5.19 -10.68
C LYS A 457 -26.26 4.98 -9.38
N HIS A 458 -25.64 3.81 -9.22
CA HIS A 458 -24.80 3.52 -8.04
C HIS A 458 -23.49 4.33 -8.07
N LEU A 459 -22.84 4.43 -9.22
CA LEU A 459 -21.57 5.16 -9.38
C LEU A 459 -21.69 6.66 -9.07
N LEU A 460 -22.76 7.31 -9.52
CA LEU A 460 -22.97 8.75 -9.27
C LEU A 460 -23.27 9.07 -7.81
N VAL A 461 -23.82 8.11 -7.06
CA VAL A 461 -23.99 8.25 -5.60
C VAL A 461 -22.65 8.09 -4.87
N LEU A 462 -21.77 7.21 -5.37
CA LEU A 462 -20.48 6.92 -4.76
C LEU A 462 -19.43 8.01 -5.01
N ASP A 463 -19.34 8.50 -6.24
CA ASP A 463 -18.38 9.52 -6.66
C ASP A 463 -18.97 10.35 -7.83
N PRO A 464 -19.77 11.39 -7.52
CA PRO A 464 -20.45 12.19 -8.54
C PRO A 464 -19.50 13.04 -9.39
N LEU A 465 -18.27 13.25 -8.92
CA LEU A 465 -17.28 14.11 -9.59
C LEU A 465 -16.36 13.33 -10.54
N ASN A 466 -16.53 12.01 -10.65
CA ASN A 466 -15.74 11.18 -11.55
C ASN A 466 -16.14 11.41 -13.01
N ASP A 467 -15.26 12.01 -13.80
CA ASP A 467 -15.50 12.27 -15.21
C ASP A 467 -15.63 10.99 -16.05
N GLY A 468 -14.94 9.92 -15.65
CA GLY A 468 -14.92 8.64 -16.35
C GLY A 468 -16.31 8.01 -16.50
N TYR A 469 -17.16 8.11 -15.48
CA TYR A 469 -18.51 7.51 -15.50
C TYR A 469 -19.41 8.17 -16.56
N TYR A 470 -19.40 9.51 -16.60
CA TYR A 470 -20.17 10.27 -17.61
C TYR A 470 -19.65 10.01 -19.02
N VAL A 471 -18.33 9.94 -19.19
CA VAL A 471 -17.73 9.67 -20.50
C VAL A 471 -18.12 8.29 -21.00
N VAL A 472 -18.01 7.25 -20.16
CA VAL A 472 -18.38 5.88 -20.55
C VAL A 472 -19.88 5.78 -20.88
N LEU A 473 -20.76 6.37 -20.08
CA LEU A 473 -22.20 6.37 -20.37
C LEU A 473 -22.53 7.13 -21.67
N SER A 474 -21.94 8.31 -21.88
CA SER A 474 -22.12 9.09 -23.10
C SER A 474 -21.66 8.29 -24.33
N ASN A 475 -20.56 7.54 -24.19
CA ASN A 475 -20.05 6.67 -25.25
C ASN A 475 -21.00 5.50 -25.54
N ILE A 476 -21.53 4.83 -24.52
CA ILE A 476 -22.51 3.73 -24.67
C ILE A 476 -23.76 4.23 -25.44
N TYR A 477 -24.27 5.41 -25.10
CA TYR A 477 -25.40 6.00 -25.84
C TYR A 477 -25.04 6.36 -27.28
N ALA A 478 -23.86 6.93 -27.52
CA ALA A 478 -23.40 7.27 -28.87
C ALA A 478 -23.25 6.01 -29.76
N GLU A 479 -22.66 4.94 -29.23
CA GLU A 479 -22.52 3.65 -29.94
C GLU A 479 -23.88 3.01 -30.26
N ALA A 480 -24.90 3.26 -29.44
CA ALA A 480 -26.28 2.83 -29.66
C ALA A 480 -27.08 3.77 -30.57
N GLY A 481 -26.49 4.86 -31.10
CA GLY A 481 -27.17 5.86 -31.91
C GLY A 481 -28.12 6.80 -31.14
N ARG A 482 -28.13 6.74 -29.80
CA ARG A 482 -28.94 7.59 -28.91
C ARG A 482 -28.24 8.94 -28.65
N TRP A 483 -28.02 9.71 -29.70
CA TRP A 483 -27.24 10.96 -29.66
C TRP A 483 -27.80 12.02 -28.71
N GLU A 484 -29.13 12.11 -28.58
CA GLU A 484 -29.78 13.03 -27.64
C GLU A 484 -29.45 12.71 -26.18
N ASP A 485 -29.45 11.43 -25.82
CA ASP A 485 -29.13 10.99 -24.46
C ASP A 485 -27.63 11.18 -24.17
N ALA A 486 -26.76 10.90 -25.15
CA ALA A 486 -25.34 11.23 -25.04
C ALA A 486 -25.12 12.74 -24.80
N ALA A 487 -25.90 13.62 -25.46
CA ALA A 487 -25.86 15.06 -25.25
C ALA A 487 -26.39 15.48 -23.87
N LYS A 488 -27.45 14.84 -23.37
CA LYS A 488 -27.98 15.05 -22.00
C LYS A 488 -26.93 14.71 -20.94
N VAL A 489 -26.24 13.58 -21.09
CA VAL A 489 -25.15 13.17 -20.16
C VAL A 489 -24.00 14.19 -20.17
N ARG A 490 -23.59 14.66 -21.35
CA ARG A 490 -22.56 15.72 -21.47
C ARG A 490 -23.00 17.04 -20.85
N LYS A 491 -24.29 17.37 -20.92
CA LYS A 491 -24.84 18.55 -20.24
C LYS A 491 -24.81 18.38 -18.73
N LEU A 492 -25.28 17.25 -18.21
CA LEU A 492 -25.25 16.92 -16.78
C LEU A 492 -23.82 17.01 -16.20
N MET A 493 -22.85 16.47 -16.92
CA MET A 493 -21.43 16.54 -16.56
C MET A 493 -20.95 17.99 -16.38
N ARG A 494 -21.32 18.89 -17.31
CA ARG A 494 -20.97 20.32 -17.22
C ARG A 494 -21.71 21.02 -16.09
N ASP A 495 -23.00 20.72 -15.90
CA ASP A 495 -23.83 21.33 -14.86
C ASP A 495 -23.32 20.98 -13.45
N GLN A 496 -22.67 19.83 -13.28
CA GLN A 496 -21.98 19.43 -12.05
C GLN A 496 -20.53 19.94 -11.92
N GLY A 497 -20.04 20.72 -12.89
CA GLY A 497 -18.67 21.24 -12.89
C GLY A 497 -17.59 20.21 -13.21
N VAL A 498 -17.97 19.02 -13.69
CA VAL A 498 -17.04 17.94 -14.02
C VAL A 498 -16.42 18.19 -15.40
N LYS A 499 -15.10 18.20 -15.46
CA LYS A 499 -14.34 18.38 -16.71
C LYS A 499 -13.78 17.04 -17.18
N LYS A 500 -13.87 16.78 -18.48
CA LYS A 500 -13.29 15.58 -19.09
C LYS A 500 -11.76 15.65 -18.98
N THR A 501 -11.16 14.60 -18.44
CA THR A 501 -9.70 14.43 -18.43
C THR A 501 -9.21 14.20 -19.86
N PRO A 502 -8.31 15.05 -20.39
CA PRO A 502 -7.72 14.81 -21.70
C PRO A 502 -6.86 13.54 -21.69
N GLY A 503 -6.90 12.78 -22.77
CA GLY A 503 -5.99 11.65 -22.95
C GLY A 503 -4.60 12.17 -23.27
N TRP A 504 -3.59 11.66 -22.59
CA TRP A 504 -2.19 11.95 -22.89
C TRP A 504 -1.37 10.67 -22.92
N SER A 505 -0.28 10.71 -23.68
CA SER A 505 0.73 9.67 -23.71
C SER A 505 2.09 10.29 -23.50
N SER A 506 2.96 9.61 -22.77
CA SER A 506 4.32 10.07 -22.52
C SER A 506 5.34 9.01 -22.89
N VAL A 507 6.51 9.48 -23.31
CA VAL A 507 7.69 8.67 -23.61
C VAL A 507 8.89 9.35 -22.98
N THR A 508 9.77 8.56 -22.36
CA THR A 508 11.03 9.07 -21.80
C THR A 508 12.16 8.79 -22.77
N VAL A 509 12.90 9.83 -23.16
CA VAL A 509 14.08 9.72 -24.02
C VAL A 509 15.19 10.57 -23.43
N ASP A 510 16.39 10.00 -23.30
CA ASP A 510 17.57 10.67 -22.73
C ASP A 510 17.32 11.31 -21.34
N GLY A 511 16.45 10.71 -20.53
CA GLY A 511 16.08 11.20 -19.20
C GLY A 511 15.03 12.31 -19.18
N GLU A 512 14.57 12.79 -20.34
CA GLU A 512 13.50 13.78 -20.46
C GLU A 512 12.16 13.11 -20.78
N VAL A 513 11.09 13.55 -20.10
CA VAL A 513 9.72 13.06 -20.33
C VAL A 513 9.04 13.95 -21.35
N HIS A 514 8.72 13.39 -22.52
CA HIS A 514 7.95 14.04 -23.56
C HIS A 514 6.49 13.62 -23.47
N GLU A 515 5.61 14.59 -23.22
CA GLU A 515 4.16 14.38 -23.09
C GLU A 515 3.42 14.86 -24.35
N PHE A 516 2.52 14.02 -24.84
CA PHE A 516 1.65 14.27 -25.99
C PHE A 516 0.21 14.27 -25.50
N VAL A 517 -0.44 15.42 -25.55
CA VAL A 517 -1.84 15.56 -25.12
C VAL A 517 -2.75 15.48 -26.35
N ALA A 518 -3.87 14.77 -26.24
CA ALA A 518 -4.82 14.63 -27.33
C ALA A 518 -5.38 15.99 -27.77
N GLY A 519 -5.22 16.31 -29.05
CA GLY A 519 -5.62 17.60 -29.63
C GLY A 519 -4.62 18.74 -29.42
N ASP A 520 -3.48 18.46 -28.78
CA ASP A 520 -2.37 19.40 -28.64
C ASP A 520 -1.33 19.17 -29.75
N GLY A 521 -0.93 20.26 -30.41
CA GLY A 521 0.09 20.29 -31.47
C GLY A 521 1.29 21.16 -31.11
N THR A 522 1.48 21.50 -29.83
CA THR A 522 2.52 22.45 -29.39
C THR A 522 3.92 21.84 -29.23
N HIS A 523 4.08 20.54 -29.46
CA HIS A 523 5.39 19.88 -29.34
C HIS A 523 6.41 20.52 -30.29
N PRO A 524 7.64 20.87 -29.84
CA PRO A 524 8.62 21.60 -30.66
C PRO A 524 8.98 20.92 -31.99
N GLN A 525 8.87 19.60 -32.05
CA GLN A 525 9.18 18.78 -33.23
C GLN A 525 7.93 18.16 -33.89
N VAL A 526 6.76 18.77 -33.72
CA VAL A 526 5.49 18.22 -34.21
C VAL A 526 5.49 17.94 -35.72
N GLU A 527 6.11 18.81 -36.53
CA GLU A 527 6.17 18.65 -37.99
C GLU A 527 6.98 17.40 -38.41
N GLU A 528 8.13 17.16 -37.77
CA GLU A 528 8.95 15.97 -38.02
C GLU A 528 8.22 14.69 -37.61
N ILE A 529 7.47 14.73 -36.50
CA ILE A 529 6.64 13.62 -36.02
C ILE A 529 5.53 13.33 -37.04
N TYR A 530 4.87 14.35 -37.58
CA TYR A 530 3.81 14.16 -38.57
C TYR A 530 4.34 13.60 -39.88
N GLN A 531 5.47 14.11 -40.37
CA GLN A 531 6.14 13.54 -41.54
C GLN A 531 6.47 12.06 -41.34
N LYS A 532 7.06 11.72 -40.18
CA LYS A 532 7.41 10.33 -39.88
C LYS A 532 6.19 9.43 -39.72
N TRP A 533 5.11 9.95 -39.14
CA TRP A 533 3.84 9.24 -39.07
C TRP A 533 3.29 8.97 -40.47
N ASP A 534 3.32 9.94 -41.37
CA ASP A 534 2.76 9.80 -42.72
C ASP A 534 3.53 8.73 -43.52
N GLU A 535 4.87 8.65 -43.39
CA GLU A 535 5.68 7.55 -43.93
C GLU A 535 5.26 6.16 -43.39
N LEU A 536 5.05 6.07 -42.08
CA LEU A 536 4.62 4.82 -41.43
C LEU A 536 3.19 4.45 -41.84
N LEU A 537 2.32 5.43 -42.00
CA LEU A 537 0.93 5.24 -42.40
C LEU A 537 0.84 4.63 -43.81
N GLU A 538 1.68 5.07 -44.76
CA GLU A 538 1.77 4.44 -46.08
C GLU A 538 2.16 2.96 -45.97
N GLN A 539 3.18 2.64 -45.18
CA GLN A 539 3.64 1.26 -44.97
C GLN A 539 2.60 0.39 -44.25
N MET A 540 1.85 0.97 -43.31
CA MET A 540 0.75 0.33 -42.63
C MET A 540 -0.42 0.04 -43.58
N LYS A 541 -0.79 1.00 -44.45
CA LYS A 541 -1.84 0.81 -45.46
C LYS A 541 -1.50 -0.30 -46.45
N LEU A 542 -0.23 -0.42 -46.85
CA LEU A 542 0.25 -1.54 -47.68
C LEU A 542 0.08 -2.92 -47.01
N ARG A 543 0.08 -2.96 -45.67
CA ARG A 543 -0.17 -4.16 -44.86
C ARG A 543 -1.63 -4.30 -44.40
N GLY A 544 -2.54 -3.53 -44.98
CA GLY A 544 -3.98 -3.64 -44.74
C GLY A 544 -4.50 -2.87 -43.53
N TYR A 545 -3.78 -1.87 -43.03
CA TYR A 545 -4.31 -0.96 -42.02
C TYR A 545 -5.50 -0.15 -42.56
N ILE A 546 -6.63 -0.26 -41.87
CA ILE A 546 -7.83 0.53 -42.10
C ILE A 546 -8.17 1.22 -40.78
N PRO A 547 -8.26 2.56 -40.72
CA PRO A 547 -8.63 3.26 -39.51
C PRO A 547 -10.04 2.87 -39.05
N ASP A 548 -10.20 2.51 -37.79
CA ASP A 548 -11.53 2.21 -37.25
C ASP A 548 -12.24 3.48 -36.79
N THR A 549 -12.96 4.14 -37.71
CA THR A 549 -13.68 5.39 -37.41
C THR A 549 -14.80 5.25 -36.39
N LYS A 550 -15.24 4.02 -36.08
CA LYS A 550 -16.30 3.76 -35.08
C LYS A 550 -15.88 4.15 -33.67
N VAL A 551 -14.57 4.16 -33.36
CA VAL A 551 -14.07 4.56 -32.05
C VAL A 551 -14.12 6.08 -31.83
N VAL A 552 -14.34 6.87 -32.90
CA VAL A 552 -14.53 8.32 -32.82
C VAL A 552 -16.01 8.62 -32.64
N LEU A 553 -16.44 8.71 -31.38
CA LEU A 553 -17.84 8.95 -30.98
C LEU A 553 -18.25 10.42 -31.05
N LEU A 554 -17.78 11.11 -32.09
CA LEU A 554 -18.13 12.49 -32.41
C LEU A 554 -18.93 12.51 -33.71
N ASP A 555 -19.96 13.36 -33.75
CA ASP A 555 -20.77 13.61 -34.93
C ASP A 555 -19.99 14.52 -35.89
N MET A 556 -19.27 13.89 -36.83
CA MET A 556 -18.43 14.55 -37.83
C MET A 556 -18.24 13.65 -39.05
N ASP A 557 -17.81 14.25 -40.17
CA ASP A 557 -17.53 13.54 -41.42
C ASP A 557 -16.45 12.45 -41.23
N GLU A 558 -16.54 11.35 -41.98
CA GLU A 558 -15.62 10.21 -41.88
C GLU A 558 -14.15 10.61 -42.10
N ASP A 559 -13.88 11.48 -43.09
CA ASP A 559 -12.52 12.00 -43.34
C ASP A 559 -11.93 12.72 -42.13
N LYS A 560 -12.77 13.44 -41.36
CA LYS A 560 -12.33 14.13 -40.13
C LYS A 560 -12.08 13.14 -39.01
N LYS A 561 -12.87 12.07 -38.91
CA LYS A 561 -12.63 10.99 -37.93
C LYS A 561 -11.29 10.33 -38.16
N GLU A 562 -10.96 10.01 -39.41
CA GLU A 562 -9.65 9.46 -39.76
C GLU A 562 -8.50 10.37 -39.33
N GLN A 563 -8.61 11.67 -39.62
CA GLN A 563 -7.58 12.64 -39.22
C GLN A 563 -7.37 12.70 -37.70
N VAL A 564 -8.45 12.61 -36.92
CA VAL A 564 -8.36 12.53 -35.46
C VAL A 564 -7.60 11.27 -35.02
N LEU A 565 -7.92 10.11 -35.63
CA LEU A 565 -7.27 8.84 -35.31
C LEU A 565 -5.77 8.85 -35.61
N TYR A 566 -5.36 9.48 -36.71
CA TYR A 566 -3.95 9.59 -37.08
C TYR A 566 -3.13 10.41 -36.07
N ARG A 567 -3.78 11.27 -35.30
CA ARG A 567 -3.13 12.19 -34.34
C ARG A 567 -3.42 11.83 -32.88
N HIS A 568 -3.80 10.58 -32.60
CA HIS A 568 -3.88 10.10 -31.22
C HIS A 568 -2.51 10.14 -30.52
N SER A 569 -2.51 10.49 -29.24
CA SER A 569 -1.29 10.73 -28.48
C SER A 569 -0.37 9.50 -28.39
N GLU A 570 -0.92 8.28 -28.37
CA GLU A 570 -0.13 7.05 -28.39
C GLU A 570 0.75 6.95 -29.63
N LYS A 571 0.16 7.24 -30.78
CA LYS A 571 0.82 7.16 -32.08
C LYS A 571 1.95 8.19 -32.17
N LEU A 572 1.66 9.42 -31.76
CA LEU A 572 2.66 10.50 -31.73
C LEU A 572 3.82 10.16 -30.79
N ALA A 573 3.52 9.65 -29.59
CA ALA A 573 4.55 9.26 -28.62
C ALA A 573 5.42 8.10 -29.14
N VAL A 574 4.83 7.12 -29.81
CA VAL A 574 5.58 6.02 -30.45
C VAL A 574 6.45 6.51 -31.58
N VAL A 575 5.94 7.38 -32.46
CA VAL A 575 6.72 7.96 -33.56
C VAL A 575 7.90 8.76 -33.03
N PHE A 576 7.68 9.60 -32.01
CA PHE A 576 8.76 10.33 -31.38
C PHE A 576 9.80 9.39 -30.77
N GLY A 577 9.35 8.34 -30.08
CA GLY A 577 10.22 7.27 -29.58
C GLY A 577 11.06 6.63 -30.70
N LEU A 578 10.45 6.28 -31.84
CA LEU A 578 11.15 5.71 -32.99
C LEU A 578 12.21 6.65 -33.57
N MET A 579 11.93 7.95 -33.60
CA MET A 579 12.84 8.96 -34.14
C MET A 579 14.06 9.18 -33.25
N LYS A 580 13.87 9.18 -31.93
CA LYS A 580 14.91 9.62 -30.98
C LYS A 580 15.69 8.48 -30.35
N THR A 581 15.23 7.24 -30.44
CA THR A 581 15.92 6.10 -29.85
C THR A 581 16.58 5.20 -30.91
N PRO A 582 17.74 4.61 -30.60
CA PRO A 582 18.45 3.75 -31.54
C PRO A 582 17.61 2.57 -32.05
N PRO A 583 17.94 2.02 -33.24
CA PRO A 583 17.31 0.78 -33.72
C PRO A 583 17.39 -0.34 -32.68
N ARG A 584 16.34 -1.18 -32.61
CA ARG A 584 16.18 -2.30 -31.67
C ARG A 584 15.99 -1.95 -30.19
N THR A 585 16.03 -0.68 -29.79
CA THR A 585 15.66 -0.29 -28.43
C THR A 585 14.14 -0.50 -28.22
N ALA A 586 13.70 -1.04 -27.09
CA ALA A 586 12.26 -1.14 -26.80
C ALA A 586 11.67 0.25 -26.50
N ILE A 587 10.53 0.58 -27.12
CA ILE A 587 9.84 1.86 -26.91
C ILE A 587 8.82 1.68 -25.78
N ARG A 588 8.87 2.54 -24.77
CA ARG A 588 7.99 2.46 -23.59
C ARG A 588 7.12 3.69 -23.51
N ILE A 589 5.81 3.49 -23.59
CA ILE A 589 4.81 4.55 -23.54
C ILE A 589 3.93 4.35 -22.32
N MET A 590 3.63 5.45 -21.63
CA MET A 590 2.57 5.46 -20.63
C MET A 590 1.39 6.28 -21.13
N LYS A 591 0.18 5.79 -20.85
CA LYS A 591 -1.08 6.44 -21.19
C LYS A 591 -1.98 6.50 -19.95
N ASN A 592 -2.57 7.67 -19.69
CA ASN A 592 -3.48 7.86 -18.56
C ASN A 592 -4.89 7.26 -18.77
N LEU A 593 -5.26 7.02 -20.01
CA LEU A 593 -6.53 6.40 -20.41
C LEU A 593 -6.27 5.02 -21.02
N ARG A 594 -7.34 4.25 -21.19
CA ARG A 594 -7.28 2.98 -21.92
C ARG A 594 -6.94 3.26 -23.40
N VAL A 595 -6.07 2.44 -23.99
CA VAL A 595 -5.74 2.49 -25.43
C VAL A 595 -7.02 2.24 -26.23
N CYS A 596 -7.20 2.84 -27.42
CA CYS A 596 -8.35 2.53 -28.28
C CYS A 596 -8.04 1.36 -29.25
N GLU A 597 -9.06 0.72 -29.81
CA GLU A 597 -8.90 -0.44 -30.71
C GLU A 597 -8.09 -0.11 -31.96
N ASP A 598 -8.27 1.10 -32.51
CA ASP A 598 -7.50 1.59 -33.65
C ASP A 598 -6.01 1.77 -33.32
N CYS A 599 -5.68 2.43 -32.19
CA CYS A 599 -4.30 2.55 -31.72
C CYS A 599 -3.68 1.19 -31.46
N HIS A 600 -4.40 0.28 -30.82
CA HIS A 600 -3.92 -1.08 -30.55
C HIS A 600 -3.57 -1.82 -31.85
N SER A 601 -4.44 -1.73 -32.86
CA SER A 601 -4.23 -2.35 -34.18
C SER A 601 -3.07 -1.71 -34.94
N ALA A 602 -2.96 -0.39 -34.90
CA ALA A 602 -1.85 0.34 -35.50
C ALA A 602 -0.51 -0.06 -34.87
N LEU A 603 -0.44 -0.14 -33.54
CA LEU A 603 0.79 -0.48 -32.83
C LEU A 603 1.28 -1.92 -33.09
N LYS A 604 0.36 -2.87 -33.30
CA LYS A 604 0.71 -4.21 -33.80
C LYS A 604 1.48 -4.10 -35.13
N LEU A 605 0.90 -3.44 -36.12
CA LEU A 605 1.53 -3.27 -37.44
C LEU A 605 2.83 -2.48 -37.37
N ILE A 606 2.90 -1.42 -36.56
CA ILE A 606 4.12 -0.64 -36.39
C ILE A 606 5.24 -1.52 -35.82
N SER A 607 4.95 -2.36 -34.81
CA SER A 607 5.97 -3.26 -34.23
C SER A 607 6.57 -4.23 -35.26
N GLU A 608 5.76 -4.71 -36.21
CA GLU A 608 6.18 -5.56 -37.32
C GLU A 608 7.00 -4.78 -38.37
N ILE A 609 6.55 -3.57 -38.71
CA ILE A 609 7.21 -2.72 -39.72
C ILE A 609 8.61 -2.32 -39.29
N VAL A 610 8.77 -1.95 -38.02
CA VAL A 610 10.01 -1.37 -37.51
C VAL A 610 10.94 -2.39 -36.84
N ASP A 611 10.50 -3.65 -36.69
CA ASP A 611 11.23 -4.73 -35.99
C ASP A 611 11.66 -4.31 -34.58
N ARG A 612 10.73 -3.76 -33.79
CA ARG A 612 10.97 -3.33 -32.40
C ARG A 612 9.82 -3.67 -31.49
N GLU A 613 10.17 -3.99 -30.26
CA GLU A 613 9.21 -4.09 -29.16
C GLU A 613 8.68 -2.72 -28.76
N ILE A 614 7.35 -2.60 -28.69
CA ILE A 614 6.65 -1.40 -28.21
C ILE A 614 5.83 -1.83 -26.99
N VAL A 615 6.11 -1.23 -25.85
CA VAL A 615 5.43 -1.51 -24.59
C VAL A 615 4.58 -0.32 -24.24
N VAL A 616 3.26 -0.49 -24.22
CA VAL A 616 2.31 0.56 -23.84
C VAL A 616 1.62 0.18 -22.55
N ARG A 617 1.85 0.98 -21.51
CA ARG A 617 1.11 0.91 -20.25
C ARG A 617 -0.13 1.80 -20.36
N ASP A 618 -1.31 1.21 -20.31
CA ASP A 618 -2.54 1.96 -20.07
C ASP A 618 -2.81 2.11 -18.56
N ARG A 619 -4.05 2.44 -18.14
CA ARG A 619 -4.37 2.64 -16.72
C ARG A 619 -3.81 1.55 -15.80
N ASN A 620 -4.02 0.28 -16.15
CA ASN A 620 -3.67 -0.85 -15.29
C ASN A 620 -3.02 -2.03 -16.03
N ARG A 621 -2.88 -1.98 -17.36
CA ARG A 621 -2.39 -3.10 -18.18
C ARG A 621 -1.27 -2.67 -19.11
N PHE A 622 -0.35 -3.59 -19.34
CA PHE A 622 0.65 -3.49 -20.39
C PHE A 622 0.22 -4.23 -21.64
N HIS A 623 0.40 -3.55 -22.77
CA HIS A 623 0.31 -4.09 -24.11
C HIS A 623 1.72 -4.13 -24.67
N CYS A 624 2.30 -5.33 -24.75
CA CYS A 624 3.62 -5.53 -25.34
C CYS A 624 3.44 -5.97 -26.79
N PHE A 625 3.70 -5.06 -27.72
CA PHE A 625 3.61 -5.28 -29.15
C PHE A 625 4.96 -5.73 -29.69
N LYS A 626 4.97 -6.89 -30.35
CA LYS A 626 6.15 -7.47 -30.97
C LYS A 626 5.73 -8.36 -32.13
N ASP A 627 6.41 -8.23 -33.27
CA ASP A 627 6.21 -9.07 -34.46
C ASP A 627 4.72 -9.13 -34.90
N GLY A 628 4.02 -7.98 -34.87
CA GLY A 628 2.61 -7.91 -35.27
C GLY A 628 1.61 -8.42 -34.22
N CYS A 629 2.09 -8.94 -33.09
CA CYS A 629 1.28 -9.52 -32.02
C CYS A 629 1.30 -8.64 -30.77
N CYS A 630 0.27 -8.75 -29.93
CA CYS A 630 0.23 -8.13 -28.61
C CYS A 630 0.14 -9.20 -27.51
N SER A 631 0.80 -8.97 -26.37
CA SER A 631 0.72 -9.84 -25.18
C SER A 631 -0.71 -10.06 -24.67
N CYS A 632 -1.66 -9.19 -25.03
CA CYS A 632 -3.06 -9.34 -24.65
C CYS A 632 -3.86 -10.36 -25.47
N ARG A 633 -3.31 -10.88 -26.59
CA ARG A 633 -4.00 -11.77 -27.53
C ARG A 633 -5.37 -11.23 -28.01
N ASP A 634 -5.46 -9.91 -28.18
CA ASP A 634 -6.69 -9.17 -28.54
C ASP A 634 -7.87 -9.34 -27.55
N TYR A 635 -7.59 -9.82 -26.34
CA TYR A 635 -8.57 -9.92 -25.26
C TYR A 635 -8.21 -8.92 -24.15
N TRP A 636 -8.83 -7.73 -24.16
CA TRP A 636 -8.49 -6.66 -23.22
C TRP A 636 -9.63 -5.77 -22.78
#